data_AF-A0AAW9DIH8-F1
#
_entry.id   AF-A0AAW9DIH8-F1
#
_cell.length_a   1.000
_cell.length_b   1.000
_cell.length_c   1.000
_cell.angle_alpha   90.00
_cell.angle_beta   90.00
_cell.angle_gamma   90.00
#
_symmetry.space_group_name_H-M   'P 1'
#
loop_
_entity.id
_entity.type
_entity.pdbx_description
1 polymer ?
#
loop_
_entity_poly.entity_id
_entity_poly.type
_entity_poly.pdbx_seq_one_letter_code
_entity_poly.pdbx_strand_id
1 'polypeptide(L)'
;TINDKTVVENVTDEATQIQGKVTQNGTTVTISVPESVFNPGNNKFDYLLSRTEDVENIAEEDEEEPSDDYAPQQVERQVGQLTGTFKVGDYESAEIGSKEPTTVTVTDLKYCYPNVSKDVKDKDATNDLGIVDDPIIAKKKSYAANLTTDNETFTYKILYRMNNAPLEFDKNAMLVDRLDYRIAYKNAYVTDVDGNRLDKFTIKTKDVVDAATGQTQTVVYAIIPENPGVNTESIKEGQYGSHKFKRYYLVIEAQLKDEYSFDKNPDEYKKILQENDGLGLMNQATILWNGSEDPVDPNAKTRRSNTVYVLPPVKTDIKKDVQSVEGTTGDYV
;
A
#
# COMPACT_ATOMS: atom_id res chain seq x y z
N THR A 1 -29.85 -22.55 6.20
CA THR A 1 -30.17 -23.99 6.21
C THR A 1 -31.66 -24.19 6.42
N ILE A 2 -32.20 -25.34 6.00
CA ILE A 2 -33.56 -25.80 6.35
C ILE A 2 -33.40 -27.19 6.97
N ASN A 3 -33.93 -27.39 8.18
CA ASN A 3 -33.86 -28.66 8.91
C ASN A 3 -32.43 -29.19 9.00
N ASP A 4 -31.51 -28.29 9.37
CA ASP A 4 -30.07 -28.54 9.50
C ASP A 4 -29.35 -28.97 8.20
N LYS A 5 -30.02 -28.86 7.04
CA LYS A 5 -29.42 -29.09 5.72
C LYS A 5 -29.21 -27.79 4.95
N THR A 6 -28.12 -27.71 4.20
CA THR A 6 -27.78 -26.57 3.34
C THR A 6 -28.57 -26.63 2.04
N VAL A 7 -29.20 -25.52 1.64
CA VAL A 7 -29.89 -25.41 0.37
C VAL A 7 -28.86 -25.14 -0.73
N VAL A 8 -28.77 -26.02 -1.72
CA VAL A 8 -27.84 -25.92 -2.85
C VAL A 8 -28.55 -26.21 -4.16
N GLU A 9 -28.12 -25.58 -5.25
CA GLU A 9 -28.70 -25.86 -6.58
C GLU A 9 -28.37 -27.29 -7.06
N ASN A 10 -27.16 -27.76 -6.75
CA ASN A 10 -26.67 -29.09 -7.10
C ASN A 10 -26.23 -29.83 -5.84
N VAL A 11 -26.91 -30.92 -5.53
CA VAL A 11 -26.62 -31.74 -4.33
C VAL A 11 -25.41 -32.62 -4.61
N THR A 12 -24.44 -32.57 -3.68
CA THR A 12 -23.23 -33.40 -3.68
C THR A 12 -23.17 -34.32 -2.46
N ASP A 13 -23.92 -34.01 -1.41
CA ASP A 13 -24.07 -34.82 -0.20
C ASP A 13 -25.52 -34.74 0.31
N GLU A 14 -26.31 -35.79 0.11
CA GLU A 14 -27.71 -35.85 0.53
C GLU A 14 -27.92 -35.84 2.06
N ALA A 15 -26.87 -36.15 2.85
CA ALA A 15 -26.95 -36.12 4.30
C ALA A 15 -26.96 -34.68 4.84
N THR A 16 -26.21 -33.78 4.20
CA THR A 16 -26.00 -32.40 4.66
C THR A 16 -26.62 -31.34 3.74
N GLN A 17 -27.09 -31.73 2.56
CA GLN A 17 -27.63 -30.81 1.54
C GLN A 17 -29.02 -31.21 1.06
N ILE A 18 -29.76 -30.22 0.58
CA ILE A 18 -31.06 -30.35 -0.09
C ILE A 18 -31.05 -29.55 -1.37
N GLN A 19 -31.71 -30.08 -2.41
CA GLN A 19 -31.84 -29.36 -3.66
C GLN A 19 -32.79 -28.18 -3.47
N GLY A 20 -32.38 -27.00 -3.91
CA GLY A 20 -33.23 -25.82 -3.92
C GLY A 20 -32.53 -24.61 -4.50
N LYS A 21 -33.27 -23.50 -4.57
CA LYS A 21 -32.79 -22.24 -5.10
C LYS A 21 -33.02 -21.13 -4.08
N VAL A 22 -32.00 -20.31 -3.86
CA VAL A 22 -32.10 -19.10 -3.04
C VAL A 22 -31.80 -17.91 -3.93
N THR A 23 -32.71 -16.95 -3.99
CA THR A 23 -32.53 -15.70 -4.73
C THR A 23 -32.81 -14.51 -3.85
N GLN A 24 -31.99 -13.46 -3.93
CA GLN A 24 -32.20 -12.21 -3.23
C GLN A 24 -32.40 -11.07 -4.23
N ASN A 25 -33.44 -10.27 -4.03
CA ASN A 25 -33.68 -9.03 -4.77
C ASN A 25 -33.96 -7.91 -3.78
N GLY A 26 -32.99 -7.01 -3.60
CA GLY A 26 -33.01 -6.01 -2.55
C GLY A 26 -33.11 -6.65 -1.16
N THR A 27 -34.14 -6.29 -0.41
CA THR A 27 -34.43 -6.82 0.94
C THR A 27 -35.26 -8.10 0.94
N THR A 28 -35.68 -8.60 -0.23
CA THR A 28 -36.53 -9.78 -0.35
C THR A 28 -35.69 -11.01 -0.69
N VAL A 29 -35.79 -12.06 0.13
CA VAL A 29 -35.17 -13.37 -0.11
C VAL A 29 -36.26 -14.38 -0.44
N THR A 30 -36.11 -15.07 -1.57
CA THR A 30 -36.99 -16.17 -1.99
C THR A 30 -36.21 -17.47 -1.93
N ILE A 31 -36.75 -18.47 -1.22
CA ILE A 31 -36.21 -19.82 -1.13
C ILE A 31 -37.21 -20.78 -1.77
N SER A 32 -36.75 -21.58 -2.74
CA SER A 32 -37.55 -22.60 -3.42
C SER A 32 -36.95 -23.97 -3.18
N VAL A 33 -37.70 -24.87 -2.55
CA VAL A 33 -37.30 -26.25 -2.27
C VAL A 33 -38.45 -27.21 -2.59
N PRO A 34 -38.18 -28.49 -2.89
CA PRO A 34 -39.22 -29.50 -3.04
C PRO A 34 -40.09 -29.64 -1.78
N GLU A 35 -41.38 -29.93 -1.98
CA GLU A 35 -42.35 -30.12 -0.88
C GLU A 35 -41.91 -31.22 0.10
N SER A 36 -41.22 -32.26 -0.39
CA SER A 36 -40.70 -33.38 0.41
C SER A 36 -39.68 -32.99 1.48
N VAL A 37 -39.12 -31.78 1.41
CA VAL A 37 -38.14 -31.26 2.38
C VAL A 37 -38.83 -30.66 3.62
N PHE A 38 -40.13 -30.38 3.53
CA PHE A 38 -40.87 -29.67 4.55
C PHE A 38 -41.52 -30.62 5.56
N ASN A 39 -41.32 -30.36 6.85
CA ASN A 39 -42.00 -31.06 7.94
C ASN A 39 -43.17 -30.20 8.45
N PRO A 40 -44.45 -30.60 8.29
CA PRO A 40 -45.57 -29.82 8.80
C PRO A 40 -45.39 -29.48 10.29
N GLY A 41 -45.29 -28.18 10.60
CA GLY A 41 -45.21 -27.65 11.96
C GLY A 41 -43.85 -27.71 12.67
N ASN A 42 -42.79 -28.27 12.07
CA ASN A 42 -41.52 -28.52 12.79
C ASN A 42 -40.27 -28.25 11.95
N ASN A 43 -40.24 -27.13 11.23
CA ASN A 43 -39.06 -26.73 10.46
C ASN A 43 -38.17 -25.76 11.22
N LYS A 44 -36.86 -25.95 11.12
CA LYS A 44 -35.83 -25.03 11.64
C LYS A 44 -35.12 -24.32 10.49
N PHE A 45 -34.87 -23.02 10.66
CA PHE A 45 -34.23 -22.17 9.67
C PHE A 45 -33.12 -21.35 10.30
N ASP A 46 -31.92 -21.44 9.74
CA ASP A 46 -30.79 -20.57 10.09
C ASP A 46 -30.34 -19.78 8.85
N TYR A 47 -30.09 -18.48 8.99
CA TYR A 47 -29.65 -17.61 7.90
C TYR A 47 -28.51 -16.69 8.36
N LEU A 48 -27.69 -16.25 7.40
CA LEU A 48 -26.64 -15.24 7.60
C LEU A 48 -26.98 -14.02 6.76
N LEU A 49 -26.98 -12.85 7.39
CA LEU A 49 -27.12 -11.56 6.70
C LEU A 49 -25.74 -10.95 6.51
N SER A 50 -25.44 -10.52 5.28
CA SER A 50 -24.23 -9.78 4.96
C SER A 50 -24.56 -8.30 4.76
N ARG A 51 -23.75 -7.42 5.36
CA ARG A 51 -23.76 -5.98 5.12
C ARG A 51 -22.35 -5.59 4.69
N THR A 52 -22.24 -5.01 3.51
CA THR A 52 -21.00 -4.41 3.00
C THR A 52 -21.20 -2.90 2.96
N GLU A 53 -20.23 -2.15 3.49
CA GLU A 53 -20.19 -0.70 3.33
C GLU A 53 -19.15 -0.39 2.25
N ASP A 54 -19.55 0.37 1.24
CA ASP A 54 -18.63 0.83 0.21
C ASP A 54 -17.71 1.90 0.81
N VAL A 55 -16.41 1.75 0.55
CA VAL A 55 -15.40 2.72 0.97
C VAL A 55 -15.52 3.95 0.08
N GLU A 56 -15.53 5.15 0.67
CA GLU A 56 -15.41 6.38 -0.11
C GLU A 56 -14.11 6.38 -0.92
N ASN A 57 -14.23 6.57 -2.23
CA ASN A 57 -13.07 6.67 -3.11
C ASN A 57 -12.46 8.08 -2.99
N ILE A 58 -11.48 8.23 -2.11
CA ILE A 58 -10.71 9.45 -1.91
C ILE A 58 -9.48 9.41 -2.84
N ALA A 59 -9.18 10.52 -3.52
CA ALA A 59 -7.97 10.63 -4.33
C ALA A 59 -6.72 10.60 -3.43
N GLU A 60 -5.63 9.96 -3.87
CA GLU A 60 -4.39 9.80 -3.07
C GLU A 60 -3.78 11.13 -2.59
N GLU A 61 -4.02 12.22 -3.32
CA GLU A 61 -3.57 13.58 -3.00
C GLU A 61 -4.43 14.29 -1.96
N ASP A 62 -5.65 13.80 -1.72
CA ASP A 62 -6.60 14.31 -0.74
C ASP A 62 -6.72 13.35 0.47
N GLU A 63 -5.98 12.24 0.48
CA GLU A 63 -5.89 11.33 1.63
C GLU A 63 -5.17 12.05 2.78
N GLU A 64 -5.86 12.23 3.92
CA GLU A 64 -5.24 12.71 5.15
C GLU A 64 -4.68 11.53 5.96
N GLU A 65 -3.42 11.64 6.39
CA GLU A 65 -2.83 10.61 7.24
C GLU A 65 -3.59 10.51 8.58
N PRO A 66 -3.93 9.30 9.04
CA PRO A 66 -4.45 9.12 10.38
C PRO A 66 -3.41 9.53 11.42
N SER A 67 -3.90 10.08 12.54
CA SER A 67 -3.06 10.29 13.73
C SER A 67 -2.38 8.98 14.16
N ASP A 68 -1.18 9.10 14.72
CA ASP A 68 -0.36 7.97 15.18
C ASP A 68 -1.02 7.12 16.28
N ASP A 69 -1.97 7.71 17.01
CA ASP A 69 -2.78 7.09 18.06
C ASP A 69 -4.16 6.63 17.57
N TYR A 70 -4.42 6.69 16.25
CA TYR A 70 -5.69 6.23 15.70
C TYR A 70 -5.96 4.78 16.07
N ALA A 71 -7.05 4.57 16.79
CA ALA A 71 -7.67 3.28 17.00
C ALA A 71 -9.10 3.34 16.44
N PRO A 72 -9.53 2.33 15.66
CA PRO A 72 -10.88 2.31 15.15
C PRO A 72 -11.87 2.17 16.31
N GLN A 73 -12.95 2.94 16.26
CA GLN A 73 -13.95 2.92 17.32
C GLN A 73 -14.93 1.76 17.11
N GLN A 74 -15.45 1.24 18.22
CA GLN A 74 -16.62 0.37 18.15
C GLN A 74 -17.87 1.22 18.02
N VAL A 75 -18.71 0.84 17.08
CA VAL A 75 -19.97 1.50 16.80
C VAL A 75 -21.08 0.47 16.72
N GLU A 76 -22.23 0.85 17.22
CA GLU A 76 -23.44 0.06 17.08
C GLU A 76 -24.05 0.32 15.70
N ARG A 77 -24.30 -0.77 14.97
CA ARG A 77 -25.03 -0.74 13.70
C ARG A 77 -26.27 -1.59 13.85
N GLN A 78 -27.40 -1.03 13.42
CA GLN A 78 -28.61 -1.81 13.28
C GLN A 78 -28.52 -2.64 12.01
N VAL A 79 -28.71 -3.94 12.15
CA VAL A 79 -28.92 -4.88 11.05
C VAL A 79 -30.38 -5.28 11.07
N GLY A 80 -31.01 -5.24 9.90
CA GLY A 80 -32.36 -5.77 9.75
C GLY A 80 -32.39 -7.25 10.11
N GLN A 81 -33.56 -7.76 10.44
CA GLN A 81 -33.81 -9.19 10.50
C GLN A 81 -34.67 -9.58 9.28
N LEU A 82 -34.56 -10.82 8.81
CA LEU A 82 -35.45 -11.32 7.78
C LEU A 82 -36.81 -11.59 8.42
N THR A 83 -37.84 -10.92 7.92
CA THR A 83 -39.24 -11.28 8.18
C THR A 83 -39.87 -11.82 6.91
N GLY A 84 -40.70 -12.84 7.02
CA GLY A 84 -41.40 -13.37 5.84
C GLY A 84 -42.47 -14.39 6.19
N THR A 85 -43.24 -14.78 5.19
CA THR A 85 -44.17 -15.91 5.27
C THR A 85 -43.65 -17.03 4.38
N PHE A 86 -43.83 -18.28 4.79
CA PHE A 86 -43.56 -19.44 3.96
C PHE A 86 -44.80 -19.85 3.22
N LYS A 87 -44.68 -20.12 1.91
CA LYS A 87 -45.75 -20.68 1.09
C LYS A 87 -45.35 -22.03 0.52
N VAL A 88 -46.20 -23.03 0.72
CA VAL A 88 -46.09 -24.36 0.09
C VAL A 88 -47.49 -24.73 -0.42
N GLY A 89 -47.69 -24.73 -1.74
CA GLY A 89 -49.03 -24.89 -2.32
C GLY A 89 -50.00 -23.82 -1.80
N ASP A 90 -51.13 -24.26 -1.25
CA ASP A 90 -52.15 -23.38 -0.65
C ASP A 90 -51.86 -23.02 0.82
N TYR A 91 -50.83 -23.62 1.44
CA TYR A 91 -50.47 -23.34 2.82
C TYR A 91 -49.54 -22.12 2.92
N GLU A 92 -49.94 -21.13 3.73
CA GLU A 92 -49.12 -19.98 4.11
C GLU A 92 -48.88 -19.98 5.63
N SER A 93 -47.62 -19.87 6.06
CA SER A 93 -47.30 -19.72 7.47
C SER A 93 -47.69 -18.33 7.99
N ALA A 94 -47.85 -18.20 9.30
CA ALA A 94 -47.76 -16.89 9.94
C ALA A 94 -46.41 -16.23 9.60
N GLU A 95 -46.35 -14.90 9.70
CA GLU A 95 -45.11 -14.16 9.54
C GLU A 95 -44.10 -14.64 10.59
N ILE A 96 -42.92 -15.05 10.12
CA ILE A 96 -41.81 -15.52 10.93
C ILE A 96 -40.65 -14.52 10.85
N GLY A 97 -39.75 -14.57 11.84
CA GLY A 97 -38.70 -13.58 12.03
C GLY A 97 -39.17 -12.44 12.96
N SER A 98 -38.38 -11.38 13.09
CA SER A 98 -38.76 -10.20 13.87
C SER A 98 -38.56 -8.93 13.05
N LYS A 99 -39.46 -7.96 13.22
CA LYS A 99 -39.33 -6.61 12.62
C LYS A 99 -38.40 -5.71 13.41
N GLU A 100 -38.03 -6.12 14.62
CA GLU A 100 -37.11 -5.37 15.47
C GLU A 100 -35.69 -5.55 14.93
N PRO A 101 -34.99 -4.46 14.58
CA PRO A 101 -33.59 -4.53 14.18
C PRO A 101 -32.75 -5.13 15.31
N THR A 102 -31.77 -5.96 14.96
CA THR A 102 -30.74 -6.35 15.92
C THR A 102 -29.63 -5.32 15.88
N THR A 103 -29.11 -4.98 17.06
CA THR A 103 -27.91 -4.16 17.15
C THR A 103 -26.69 -5.06 17.17
N VAL A 104 -25.74 -4.81 16.27
CA VAL A 104 -24.43 -5.46 16.27
C VAL A 104 -23.36 -4.40 16.51
N THR A 105 -22.40 -4.74 17.36
CA THR A 105 -21.21 -3.92 17.56
C THR A 105 -20.21 -4.25 16.46
N VAL A 106 -19.86 -3.26 15.65
CA VAL A 106 -18.84 -3.38 14.60
C VAL A 106 -17.72 -2.39 14.86
N THR A 107 -16.58 -2.64 14.24
CA THR A 107 -15.44 -1.72 14.28
C THR A 107 -15.53 -0.77 13.08
N ASP A 108 -15.55 0.54 13.33
CA ASP A 108 -15.64 1.57 12.30
C ASP A 108 -14.26 1.85 11.69
N LEU A 109 -14.11 1.53 10.40
CA LEU A 109 -12.83 1.52 9.69
C LEU A 109 -12.77 2.71 8.72
N LYS A 110 -12.26 3.86 9.20
CA LYS A 110 -12.19 5.10 8.41
C LYS A 110 -11.05 5.11 7.38
N TYR A 111 -9.94 4.43 7.67
CA TYR A 111 -8.72 4.45 6.85
C TYR A 111 -8.51 3.10 6.15
N CYS A 112 -9.10 2.95 4.97
CA CYS A 112 -9.09 1.68 4.22
C CYS A 112 -7.87 1.51 3.30
N TYR A 113 -7.12 2.59 3.05
CA TYR A 113 -5.92 2.56 2.22
C TYR A 113 -4.65 2.60 3.06
N PRO A 114 -3.56 1.93 2.62
CA PRO A 114 -2.28 2.10 3.27
C PRO A 114 -1.73 3.48 2.95
N ASN A 115 -0.95 4.05 3.85
CA ASN A 115 -0.27 5.34 3.64
C ASN A 115 1.23 5.09 3.59
N VAL A 116 1.91 5.72 2.65
CA VAL A 116 3.35 5.58 2.47
C VAL A 116 3.99 6.95 2.58
N SER A 117 5.00 7.08 3.43
CA SER A 117 5.82 8.29 3.51
C SER A 117 7.29 7.92 3.47
N LYS A 118 8.08 8.76 2.81
CA LYS A 118 9.48 8.51 2.52
C LYS A 118 10.33 9.67 2.99
N ASP A 119 11.41 9.30 3.64
CA ASP A 119 12.44 10.20 4.14
C ASP A 119 13.80 9.78 3.57
N VAL A 120 14.72 10.73 3.50
CA VAL A 120 16.10 10.48 3.09
C VAL A 120 17.06 11.18 4.04
N LYS A 121 18.08 10.44 4.48
CA LYS A 121 19.10 10.95 5.41
C LYS A 121 20.49 10.60 4.93
N ASP A 122 21.39 11.57 4.98
CA ASP A 122 22.81 11.37 4.77
C ASP A 122 23.56 11.47 6.12
N LYS A 123 24.88 11.72 6.08
CA LYS A 123 25.67 11.88 7.31
C LYS A 123 25.56 13.26 7.94
N ASP A 124 25.19 14.29 7.18
CA ASP A 124 25.22 15.68 7.62
C ASP A 124 23.92 16.43 7.29
N ALA A 125 22.91 16.23 8.14
CA ALA A 125 21.63 16.92 7.99
C ALA A 125 21.70 18.46 8.10
N THR A 126 22.86 19.05 8.41
CA THR A 126 23.00 20.53 8.50
C THR A 126 23.12 21.19 7.13
N ASN A 127 23.48 20.42 6.11
CA ASN A 127 23.63 20.91 4.74
C ASN A 127 22.34 20.71 3.89
N ASP A 128 21.35 19.99 4.43
CA ASP A 128 20.12 19.62 3.72
C ASP A 128 19.26 20.84 3.40
N LEU A 129 18.56 20.78 2.25
CA LEU A 129 17.53 21.76 1.92
C LEU A 129 16.28 21.58 2.79
N GLY A 130 16.10 20.39 3.36
CA GLY A 130 15.02 20.08 4.29
C GLY A 130 13.69 19.85 3.58
N ILE A 131 12.61 20.29 4.23
CA ILE A 131 11.25 20.13 3.69
C ILE A 131 11.04 21.12 2.54
N VAL A 132 10.70 20.59 1.37
CA VAL A 132 10.40 21.36 0.15
C VAL A 132 9.00 21.02 -0.37
N ASP A 133 8.45 21.87 -1.22
CA ASP A 133 7.23 21.50 -1.96
C ASP A 133 7.56 20.42 -3.00
N ASP A 134 6.70 19.41 -3.14
CA ASP A 134 6.89 18.37 -4.14
C ASP A 134 6.57 18.94 -5.55
N PRO A 135 7.55 19.05 -6.47
CA PRO A 135 7.31 19.54 -7.83
C PRO A 135 6.47 18.58 -8.69
N ILE A 136 6.23 17.34 -8.22
CA ILE A 136 5.54 16.28 -8.97
C ILE A 136 4.15 15.99 -8.39
N ILE A 137 3.99 15.98 -7.06
CA ILE A 137 2.69 15.75 -6.41
C ILE A 137 2.22 17.01 -5.67
N ALA A 138 1.27 17.72 -6.28
CA ALA A 138 0.65 18.88 -5.66
C ALA A 138 0.14 18.56 -4.24
N LYS A 139 0.34 19.48 -3.30
CA LYS A 139 -0.04 19.39 -1.87
C LYS A 139 0.77 18.42 -1.00
N LYS A 140 1.65 17.56 -1.56
CA LYS A 140 2.56 16.74 -0.74
C LYS A 140 3.85 17.51 -0.45
N LYS A 141 4.40 17.29 0.74
CA LYS A 141 5.71 17.78 1.14
C LYS A 141 6.77 16.74 0.79
N SER A 142 7.90 17.20 0.28
CA SER A 142 9.07 16.39 -0.02
C SER A 142 10.21 16.74 0.92
N TYR A 143 11.24 15.89 0.95
CA TYR A 143 12.50 16.17 1.62
C TYR A 143 13.65 16.10 0.63
N ALA A 144 14.57 17.05 0.70
CA ALA A 144 15.74 17.11 -0.16
C ALA A 144 17.03 17.10 0.69
N ALA A 145 17.82 16.05 0.52
CA ALA A 145 19.10 15.86 1.20
C ALA A 145 20.28 16.23 0.30
N ASN A 146 21.28 16.88 0.89
CA ASN A 146 22.52 17.25 0.21
C ASN A 146 23.65 16.35 0.69
N LEU A 147 24.29 15.64 -0.23
CA LEU A 147 25.48 14.88 0.13
C LEU A 147 26.65 15.83 0.39
N THR A 148 27.39 15.58 1.45
CA THR A 148 28.72 16.13 1.73
C THR A 148 29.77 15.66 0.71
N THR A 149 29.72 14.40 0.29
CA THR A 149 30.63 13.83 -0.71
C THR A 149 29.88 12.97 -1.73
N ASP A 150 30.34 12.94 -2.97
CA ASP A 150 29.71 12.15 -4.05
C ASP A 150 29.81 10.63 -3.84
N ASN A 151 30.65 10.18 -2.91
CA ASN A 151 30.84 8.77 -2.59
C ASN A 151 30.30 8.40 -1.21
N GLU A 152 29.52 9.24 -0.53
CA GLU A 152 28.95 8.81 0.74
C GLU A 152 27.69 7.97 0.59
N THR A 153 27.45 7.17 1.61
CA THR A 153 26.20 6.42 1.76
C THR A 153 25.13 7.30 2.36
N PHE A 154 23.92 7.20 1.83
CA PHE A 154 22.71 7.78 2.39
C PHE A 154 21.64 6.70 2.54
N THR A 155 20.59 7.01 3.29
CA THR A 155 19.55 6.06 3.67
C THR A 155 18.19 6.58 3.24
N TYR A 156 17.46 5.81 2.45
CA TYR A 156 16.01 5.98 2.30
C TYR A 156 15.30 5.23 3.42
N LYS A 157 14.46 5.93 4.17
CA LYS A 157 13.61 5.34 5.21
C LYS A 157 12.15 5.55 4.83
N ILE A 158 11.48 4.45 4.48
CA ILE A 158 10.11 4.48 3.97
C ILE A 158 9.16 3.89 5.00
N LEU A 159 8.27 4.71 5.55
CA LEU A 159 7.17 4.31 6.42
C LEU A 159 6.00 3.80 5.60
N TYR A 160 5.52 2.61 5.93
CA TYR A 160 4.29 2.03 5.44
C TYR A 160 3.31 1.86 6.60
N ARG A 161 2.29 2.72 6.66
CA ARG A 161 1.15 2.57 7.56
C ARG A 161 0.12 1.67 6.89
N MET A 162 -0.10 0.48 7.44
CA MET A 162 -0.99 -0.51 6.81
C MET A 162 -2.47 -0.14 6.91
N ASN A 163 -2.85 0.58 7.97
CA ASN A 163 -4.26 0.88 8.28
C ASN A 163 -5.14 -0.38 8.14
N ASN A 164 -6.29 -0.31 7.47
CA ASN A 164 -7.15 -1.49 7.25
C ASN A 164 -6.91 -2.22 5.94
N ALA A 165 -6.01 -1.71 5.09
CA ALA A 165 -5.75 -2.28 3.77
C ALA A 165 -5.44 -3.79 3.77
N PRO A 166 -4.73 -4.35 4.77
CA PRO A 166 -4.45 -5.79 4.81
C PRO A 166 -5.68 -6.70 4.85
N LEU A 167 -6.86 -6.17 5.21
CA LEU A 167 -8.12 -6.92 5.16
C LEU A 167 -8.57 -7.20 3.72
N GLU A 168 -8.09 -6.41 2.75
CA GLU A 168 -8.32 -6.63 1.31
C GLU A 168 -7.16 -7.34 0.61
N PHE A 169 -6.09 -7.68 1.34
CA PHE A 169 -4.93 -8.33 0.72
C PHE A 169 -5.23 -9.81 0.54
N ASP A 170 -5.29 -10.22 -0.72
CA ASP A 170 -5.49 -11.61 -1.11
C ASP A 170 -4.14 -12.30 -1.37
N LYS A 171 -3.19 -11.60 -2.00
CA LYS A 171 -1.90 -12.16 -2.43
C LYS A 171 -0.85 -11.10 -2.71
N ASN A 172 0.42 -11.52 -2.69
CA ASN A 172 1.57 -10.78 -3.23
C ASN A 172 1.69 -9.34 -2.72
N ALA A 173 1.52 -9.15 -1.42
CA ALA A 173 1.68 -7.84 -0.80
C ALA A 173 3.18 -7.53 -0.60
N MET A 174 3.64 -6.36 -1.07
CA MET A 174 5.06 -5.98 -1.10
C MET A 174 5.27 -4.49 -0.79
N LEU A 175 6.38 -4.21 -0.09
CA LEU A 175 6.94 -2.86 0.05
C LEU A 175 7.96 -2.67 -1.07
N VAL A 176 7.86 -1.63 -1.88
CA VAL A 176 8.64 -1.49 -3.13
C VAL A 176 9.28 -0.10 -3.21
N ASP A 177 10.52 -0.05 -3.67
CA ASP A 177 11.27 1.16 -3.96
C ASP A 177 12.03 1.00 -5.28
N ARG A 178 11.88 1.94 -6.20
CA ARG A 178 12.57 1.91 -7.50
C ARG A 178 13.67 2.95 -7.50
N LEU A 179 14.91 2.50 -7.37
CA LEU A 179 16.04 3.41 -7.31
C LEU A 179 16.34 3.98 -8.70
N ASP A 180 16.67 5.27 -8.76
CA ASP A 180 17.23 5.89 -9.95
C ASP A 180 18.43 5.07 -10.44
N TYR A 181 18.59 4.93 -11.76
CA TYR A 181 19.62 4.10 -12.38
C TYR A 181 21.05 4.55 -12.02
N ARG A 182 21.24 5.78 -11.52
CA ARG A 182 22.51 6.33 -11.06
C ARG A 182 22.84 5.97 -9.61
N ILE A 183 21.87 5.41 -8.89
CA ILE A 183 22.02 5.01 -7.49
C ILE A 183 22.37 3.52 -7.38
N ALA A 184 23.37 3.22 -6.56
CA ALA A 184 23.78 1.88 -6.20
C ALA A 184 23.07 1.44 -4.91
N TYR A 185 22.37 0.31 -4.97
CA TYR A 185 21.90 -0.42 -3.80
C TYR A 185 23.08 -0.98 -2.99
N LYS A 186 23.06 -0.81 -1.66
CA LYS A 186 24.06 -1.41 -0.75
C LYS A 186 23.44 -2.46 0.16
N ASN A 187 22.34 -2.13 0.81
CA ASN A 187 21.70 -3.00 1.78
C ASN A 187 20.24 -2.55 2.01
N ALA A 188 19.37 -3.47 2.46
CA ALA A 188 18.05 -3.12 2.93
C ALA A 188 17.53 -4.08 4.00
N TYR A 189 16.64 -3.57 4.85
CA TYR A 189 15.97 -4.34 5.90
C TYR A 189 14.64 -3.69 6.29
N VAL A 190 13.76 -4.47 6.91
CA VAL A 190 12.49 -3.96 7.46
C VAL A 190 12.59 -3.85 8.98
N THR A 191 12.04 -2.77 9.55
CA THR A 191 11.89 -2.59 10.99
C THR A 191 10.45 -2.26 11.38
N ASP A 192 10.11 -2.50 12.65
CA ASP A 192 8.92 -1.90 13.27
C ASP A 192 9.18 -0.43 13.68
N VAL A 193 8.20 0.20 14.32
CA VAL A 193 8.31 1.60 14.77
C VAL A 193 9.33 1.83 15.88
N ASP A 194 9.64 0.79 16.64
CA ASP A 194 10.63 0.82 17.72
C ASP A 194 12.06 0.57 17.19
N GLY A 195 12.20 0.32 15.89
CA GLY A 195 13.47 0.07 15.21
C GLY A 195 13.94 -1.39 15.29
N ASN A 196 13.11 -2.31 15.79
CA ASN A 196 13.46 -3.73 15.81
C ASN A 196 13.39 -4.29 14.39
N ARG A 197 14.42 -5.05 14.00
CA ARG A 197 14.43 -5.73 12.69
C ARG A 197 13.38 -6.83 12.64
N LEU A 198 12.69 -6.91 11.51
CA LEU A 198 11.63 -7.89 11.25
C LEU A 198 12.10 -8.91 10.23
N ASP A 199 12.76 -9.96 10.69
CA ASP A 199 13.40 -10.98 9.84
C ASP A 199 12.41 -11.83 9.03
N LYS A 200 11.11 -11.72 9.31
CA LYS A 200 10.06 -12.40 8.53
C LYS A 200 9.82 -11.76 7.16
N PHE A 201 10.24 -10.51 6.96
CA PHE A 201 10.17 -9.86 5.66
C PHE A 201 11.32 -10.35 4.78
N THR A 202 11.02 -10.88 3.61
CA THR A 202 12.05 -11.29 2.65
C THR A 202 12.38 -10.13 1.72
N ILE A 203 13.60 -9.60 1.82
CA ILE A 203 14.12 -8.56 0.93
C ILE A 203 14.67 -9.18 -0.35
N LYS A 204 14.34 -8.58 -1.49
CA LYS A 204 14.85 -8.96 -2.82
C LYS A 204 15.16 -7.71 -3.64
N THR A 205 15.95 -7.90 -4.68
CA THR A 205 16.20 -6.90 -5.71
C THR A 205 15.89 -7.47 -7.08
N LYS A 206 15.43 -6.62 -7.99
CA LYS A 206 15.20 -6.96 -9.40
C LYS A 206 15.63 -5.80 -10.27
N ASP A 207 16.43 -6.08 -11.29
CA ASP A 207 16.76 -5.08 -12.30
C ASP A 207 15.64 -5.00 -13.33
N VAL A 208 15.21 -3.78 -13.63
CA VAL A 208 14.13 -3.48 -14.56
C VAL A 208 14.57 -2.36 -15.49
N VAL A 209 14.30 -2.53 -16.78
CA VAL A 209 14.53 -1.46 -17.76
C VAL A 209 13.37 -0.48 -17.67
N ASP A 210 13.69 0.77 -17.35
CA ASP A 210 12.74 1.86 -17.38
C ASP A 210 12.37 2.16 -18.84
N ALA A 211 11.10 2.02 -19.18
CA ALA A 211 10.64 2.16 -20.56
C ALA A 211 10.74 3.61 -21.10
N ALA A 212 10.77 4.61 -20.22
CA ALA A 212 10.84 6.01 -20.61
C ALA A 212 12.28 6.46 -20.90
N THR A 213 13.24 5.97 -20.12
CA THR A 213 14.65 6.36 -20.19
C THR A 213 15.54 5.32 -20.88
N GLY A 214 15.08 4.07 -20.99
CA GLY A 214 15.87 2.93 -21.47
C GLY A 214 16.96 2.47 -20.49
N GLN A 215 17.06 3.09 -19.31
CA GLN A 215 18.07 2.79 -18.31
C GLN A 215 17.64 1.63 -17.41
N THR A 216 18.61 0.85 -16.93
CA THR A 216 18.33 -0.23 -15.97
C THR A 216 18.33 0.32 -14.54
N GLN A 217 17.19 0.20 -13.87
CA GLN A 217 16.97 0.57 -12.48
C GLN A 217 16.97 -0.67 -11.60
N THR A 218 17.45 -0.53 -10.37
CA THR A 218 17.33 -1.58 -9.35
C THR A 218 16.07 -1.34 -8.52
N VAL A 219 15.13 -2.27 -8.60
CA VAL A 219 13.93 -2.31 -7.76
C VAL A 219 14.25 -3.09 -6.50
N VAL A 220 14.19 -2.44 -5.34
CA VAL A 220 14.33 -3.05 -4.03
C VAL A 220 12.94 -3.31 -3.48
N TYR A 221 12.65 -4.52 -3.01
CA TYR A 221 11.34 -4.84 -2.49
C TYR A 221 11.37 -5.84 -1.34
N ALA A 222 10.45 -5.67 -0.40
CA ALA A 222 10.23 -6.55 0.73
C ALA A 222 8.89 -7.27 0.56
N ILE A 223 8.90 -8.60 0.54
CA ILE A 223 7.68 -9.41 0.57
C ILE A 223 7.09 -9.33 1.98
N ILE A 224 5.84 -8.89 2.08
CA ILE A 224 5.09 -8.91 3.33
C ILE A 224 4.72 -10.37 3.61
N PRO A 225 5.14 -10.95 4.74
CA PRO A 225 4.80 -12.34 5.06
C PRO A 225 3.29 -12.46 5.31
N GLU A 226 2.72 -13.62 5.02
CA GLU A 226 1.38 -13.94 5.50
C GLU A 226 1.36 -13.93 7.03
N ASN A 227 0.32 -13.32 7.59
CA ASN A 227 0.05 -13.29 9.02
C ASN A 227 -1.47 -13.20 9.19
N PRO A 228 -2.14 -14.36 9.24
CA PRO A 228 -3.60 -14.41 9.19
C PRO A 228 -4.21 -13.64 10.35
N GLY A 229 -5.31 -12.93 10.07
CA GLY A 229 -6.12 -12.29 11.10
C GLY A 229 -7.09 -13.27 11.75
N VAL A 230 -8.05 -12.71 12.48
CA VAL A 230 -9.21 -13.45 13.01
C VAL A 230 -10.05 -13.96 11.85
N ASN A 231 -10.21 -15.29 11.79
CA ASN A 231 -11.02 -15.95 10.77
C ASN A 231 -11.99 -16.92 11.48
N THR A 232 -13.17 -16.44 11.83
CA THR A 232 -14.28 -17.20 12.43
C THR A 232 -15.38 -17.43 11.39
N GLU A 233 -16.54 -17.96 11.80
CA GLU A 233 -17.72 -18.06 10.91
C GLU A 233 -18.24 -16.68 10.51
N SER A 234 -18.18 -15.69 11.42
CA SER A 234 -18.75 -14.36 11.24
C SER A 234 -17.73 -13.26 10.96
N ILE A 235 -16.42 -13.53 11.12
CA ILE A 235 -15.34 -12.56 10.89
C ILE A 235 -14.33 -13.19 9.92
N LYS A 236 -13.98 -12.48 8.85
CA LYS A 236 -13.00 -12.90 7.85
C LYS A 236 -11.98 -11.77 7.64
N GLU A 237 -10.82 -11.88 8.28
CA GLU A 237 -9.73 -10.91 8.12
C GLU A 237 -8.66 -11.33 7.11
N GLY A 238 -8.78 -12.53 6.52
CA GLY A 238 -7.89 -13.00 5.47
C GLY A 238 -6.49 -13.38 5.95
N GLN A 239 -5.59 -13.64 5.00
CA GLN A 239 -4.23 -14.15 5.25
C GLN A 239 -3.23 -13.07 5.71
N TYR A 240 -3.57 -11.79 5.51
CA TYR A 240 -2.75 -10.66 5.95
C TYR A 240 -3.40 -9.85 7.08
N GLY A 241 -4.56 -10.27 7.59
CA GLY A 241 -5.37 -9.49 8.53
C GLY A 241 -4.65 -9.03 9.80
N SER A 242 -3.65 -9.79 10.29
CA SER A 242 -2.85 -9.39 11.46
C SER A 242 -1.80 -8.31 11.16
N HIS A 243 -1.75 -7.78 9.93
CA HIS A 243 -0.99 -6.59 9.56
C HIS A 243 -1.79 -5.30 9.73
N LYS A 244 -3.10 -5.35 9.98
CA LYS A 244 -3.93 -4.16 10.18
C LYS A 244 -3.34 -3.26 11.27
N PHE A 245 -3.32 -1.95 11.01
CA PHE A 245 -2.74 -0.90 11.85
C PHE A 245 -1.25 -1.03 12.18
N LYS A 246 -0.54 -2.02 11.63
CA LYS A 246 0.90 -2.09 11.79
C LYS A 246 1.59 -1.05 10.92
N ARG A 247 2.74 -0.62 11.41
CA ARG A 247 3.62 0.34 10.77
C ARG A 247 4.97 -0.32 10.58
N TYR A 248 5.48 -0.24 9.36
CA TYR A 248 6.76 -0.84 8.98
C TYR A 248 7.63 0.20 8.32
N TYR A 249 8.92 0.15 8.60
CA TYR A 249 9.91 0.91 7.85
C TYR A 249 10.71 -0.03 6.95
N LEU A 250 10.68 0.19 5.64
CA LEU A 250 11.73 -0.30 4.75
C LEU A 250 12.89 0.68 4.83
N VAL A 251 14.08 0.20 5.18
CA VAL A 251 15.29 0.99 5.23
C VAL A 251 16.21 0.51 4.11
N ILE A 252 16.64 1.43 3.25
CA ILE A 252 17.51 1.14 2.11
C ILE A 252 18.75 2.02 2.23
N GLU A 253 19.91 1.38 2.34
CA GLU A 253 21.21 2.03 2.25
C GLU A 253 21.64 2.07 0.78
N ALA A 254 22.02 3.26 0.33
CA ALA A 254 22.32 3.55 -1.05
C ALA A 254 23.52 4.52 -1.17
N GLN A 255 24.05 4.63 -2.38
CA GLN A 255 25.18 5.50 -2.72
C GLN A 255 25.04 5.92 -4.19
N LEU A 256 25.55 7.08 -4.59
CA LEU A 256 25.74 7.38 -6.01
C LEU A 256 26.74 6.36 -6.60
N LYS A 257 26.46 5.80 -7.79
CA LYS A 257 27.43 4.91 -8.46
C LYS A 257 28.64 5.72 -8.88
N ASP A 258 29.83 5.15 -8.70
CA ASP A 258 31.08 5.84 -9.02
C ASP A 258 31.16 6.36 -10.46
N GLU A 259 30.54 5.67 -11.43
CA GLU A 259 30.52 6.06 -12.84
C GLU A 259 29.80 7.39 -13.11
N TYR A 260 28.98 7.85 -12.15
CA TYR A 260 28.33 9.15 -12.15
C TYR A 260 28.97 10.14 -11.17
N SER A 261 30.15 9.83 -10.60
CA SER A 261 30.92 10.79 -9.80
C SER A 261 31.50 11.91 -10.67
N PHE A 262 31.79 13.06 -10.06
CA PHE A 262 32.33 14.21 -10.78
C PHE A 262 33.66 13.89 -11.46
N ASP A 263 34.52 13.12 -10.78
CA ASP A 263 35.87 12.81 -11.26
C ASP A 263 35.85 11.85 -12.45
N LYS A 264 34.84 10.99 -12.57
CA LYS A 264 34.70 10.04 -13.68
C LYS A 264 33.83 10.56 -14.81
N ASN A 265 32.77 11.31 -14.50
CA ASN A 265 31.80 11.79 -15.48
C ASN A 265 31.21 13.15 -15.09
N PRO A 266 32.00 14.24 -15.27
CA PRO A 266 31.60 15.57 -14.82
C PRO A 266 30.37 16.12 -15.55
N ASP A 267 30.12 15.68 -16.79
CA ASP A 267 28.98 16.16 -17.58
C ASP A 267 27.67 15.56 -17.08
N GLU A 268 27.61 14.24 -16.84
CA GLU A 268 26.44 13.62 -16.21
C GLU A 268 26.26 14.10 -14.77
N TYR A 269 27.35 14.27 -14.01
CA TYR A 269 27.28 14.82 -12.65
C TYR A 269 26.62 16.20 -12.61
N LYS A 270 26.98 17.10 -13.53
CA LYS A 270 26.37 18.43 -13.63
C LYS A 270 24.90 18.39 -14.02
N LYS A 271 24.46 17.38 -14.80
CA LYS A 271 23.04 17.19 -15.09
C LYS A 271 22.26 16.85 -13.83
N ILE A 272 22.79 15.97 -12.98
CA ILE A 272 22.18 15.66 -11.68
C ILE A 272 21.95 16.94 -10.87
N LEU A 273 22.92 17.86 -10.85
CA LEU A 273 22.80 19.13 -10.12
C LEU A 273 21.70 20.08 -10.65
N GLN A 274 21.20 19.85 -11.86
CA GLN A 274 20.19 20.70 -12.52
C GLN A 274 18.81 20.04 -12.58
N GLU A 275 18.72 18.75 -12.28
CA GLU A 275 17.47 18.00 -12.33
C GLU A 275 16.51 18.38 -11.20
N ASN A 276 15.21 18.27 -11.48
CA ASN A 276 14.13 18.55 -10.54
C ASN A 276 14.28 19.94 -9.88
N ASP A 277 14.47 20.97 -10.71
CA ASP A 277 14.68 22.36 -10.27
C ASP A 277 15.89 22.54 -9.33
N GLY A 278 16.92 21.70 -9.51
CA GLY A 278 18.13 21.70 -8.70
C GLY A 278 18.03 20.91 -7.40
N LEU A 279 16.95 20.14 -7.20
CA LEU A 279 16.80 19.26 -6.04
C LEU A 279 17.58 17.94 -6.19
N GLY A 280 17.97 17.56 -7.42
CA GLY A 280 18.78 16.37 -7.67
C GLY A 280 17.96 15.14 -8.02
N LEU A 281 18.46 13.96 -7.64
CA LEU A 281 17.87 12.67 -8.02
C LEU A 281 16.57 12.42 -7.26
N MET A 282 15.48 12.26 -7.99
CA MET A 282 14.16 11.93 -7.46
C MET A 282 14.10 10.47 -7.01
N ASN A 283 13.45 10.20 -5.87
CA ASN A 283 13.06 8.83 -5.51
C ASN A 283 11.66 8.78 -4.87
N GLN A 284 10.88 7.74 -5.19
CA GLN A 284 9.53 7.51 -4.69
C GLN A 284 9.32 6.00 -4.45
N ALA A 285 8.66 5.67 -3.34
CA ALA A 285 8.34 4.30 -2.98
C ALA A 285 6.85 4.01 -3.14
N THR A 286 6.50 2.73 -3.17
CA THR A 286 5.15 2.23 -3.39
C THR A 286 4.88 1.02 -2.51
N ILE A 287 3.65 0.83 -2.05
CA ILE A 287 3.16 -0.48 -1.59
C ILE A 287 2.30 -1.10 -2.68
N LEU A 288 2.48 -2.39 -2.90
CA LEU A 288 1.84 -3.15 -3.97
C LEU A 288 1.11 -4.36 -3.37
N TRP A 289 -0.10 -4.66 -3.84
CA TRP A 289 -0.83 -5.86 -3.42
C TRP A 289 -1.80 -6.37 -4.49
N ASN A 290 -2.20 -7.63 -4.36
CA ASN A 290 -3.16 -8.34 -5.23
C ASN A 290 -2.73 -8.46 -6.71
N GLY A 291 -1.46 -8.22 -7.03
CA GLY A 291 -0.86 -8.46 -8.34
C GLY A 291 -0.25 -9.87 -8.48
N SER A 292 0.63 -10.02 -9.45
CA SER A 292 1.58 -11.13 -9.60
C SER A 292 2.76 -10.98 -8.62
N GLU A 293 3.70 -11.92 -8.67
CA GLU A 293 4.95 -11.85 -7.89
C GLU A 293 5.94 -10.79 -8.42
N ASP A 294 5.61 -10.11 -9.52
CA ASP A 294 6.45 -9.08 -10.11
C ASP A 294 6.31 -7.74 -9.34
N PRO A 295 7.40 -7.18 -8.77
CA PRO A 295 7.35 -5.89 -8.06
C PRO A 295 7.07 -4.69 -8.98
N VAL A 296 6.93 -4.90 -10.29
CA VAL A 296 6.53 -3.87 -11.25
C VAL A 296 5.24 -4.19 -12.00
N ASP A 297 4.40 -5.09 -11.48
CA ASP A 297 3.13 -5.47 -12.10
C ASP A 297 2.16 -4.27 -12.25
N PRO A 298 1.76 -3.90 -13.48
CA PRO A 298 0.84 -2.79 -13.70
C PRO A 298 -0.60 -3.09 -13.24
N ASN A 299 -0.95 -4.36 -13.00
CA ASN A 299 -2.31 -4.77 -12.61
C ASN A 299 -2.49 -4.84 -11.09
N ALA A 300 -1.42 -4.64 -10.32
CA ALA A 300 -1.50 -4.66 -8.88
C ALA A 300 -2.14 -3.38 -8.34
N LYS A 301 -2.84 -3.50 -7.20
CA LYS A 301 -3.26 -2.32 -6.45
C LYS A 301 -2.02 -1.65 -5.86
N THR A 302 -1.96 -0.32 -5.91
CA THR A 302 -0.80 0.44 -5.43
C THR A 302 -1.17 1.73 -4.70
N ARG A 303 -0.27 2.16 -3.82
CA ARG A 303 -0.24 3.49 -3.18
C ARG A 303 1.20 3.99 -3.10
N ARG A 304 1.42 5.26 -3.41
CA ARG A 304 2.76 5.86 -3.53
C ARG A 304 3.09 6.75 -2.34
N SER A 305 4.39 6.91 -2.08
CA SER A 305 4.90 7.87 -1.11
C SER A 305 4.93 9.29 -1.67
N ASN A 306 5.19 10.27 -0.80
CA ASN A 306 5.77 11.53 -1.24
C ASN A 306 7.10 11.29 -1.97
N THR A 307 7.54 12.30 -2.70
CA THR A 307 8.85 12.28 -3.35
C THR A 307 9.94 12.71 -2.37
N VAL A 308 11.15 12.19 -2.55
CA VAL A 308 12.36 12.70 -1.91
C VAL A 308 13.45 12.92 -2.94
N TYR A 309 14.42 13.76 -2.60
CA TYR A 309 15.50 14.13 -3.50
C TYR A 309 16.87 13.97 -2.84
N VAL A 310 17.86 13.58 -3.65
CA VAL A 310 19.27 13.51 -3.24
C VAL A 310 20.11 14.30 -4.22
N LEU A 311 20.80 15.32 -3.72
CA LEU A 311 21.69 16.16 -4.49
C LEU A 311 23.15 15.88 -4.08
N PRO A 312 24.05 15.50 -5.00
CA PRO A 312 25.46 15.38 -4.69
C PRO A 312 26.10 16.77 -4.51
N PRO A 313 27.26 16.90 -3.85
CA PRO A 313 27.84 18.21 -3.54
C PRO A 313 28.21 18.98 -4.81
N VAL A 314 28.07 20.30 -4.79
CA VAL A 314 28.54 21.14 -5.88
C VAL A 314 30.07 21.11 -5.93
N LYS A 315 30.64 20.46 -6.94
CA LYS A 315 32.06 20.52 -7.26
C LYS A 315 32.28 21.54 -8.38
N THR A 316 33.04 22.60 -8.09
CA THR A 316 33.44 23.59 -9.10
C THR A 316 34.91 23.44 -9.44
N ASP A 317 35.19 23.22 -10.72
CA ASP A 317 36.53 23.49 -11.27
C ASP A 317 36.65 25.01 -11.45
N ILE A 318 37.26 25.71 -10.49
CA ILE A 318 37.59 27.12 -10.68
C ILE A 318 38.79 27.21 -11.63
N LYS A 319 38.50 27.33 -12.93
CA LYS A 319 39.51 27.70 -13.93
C LYS A 319 39.64 29.22 -13.98
N LYS A 320 40.76 29.72 -13.47
CA LYS A 320 41.17 31.12 -13.65
C LYS A 320 41.96 31.21 -14.95
N ASP A 321 41.39 31.89 -15.94
CA ASP A 321 42.11 32.23 -17.16
C ASP A 321 42.73 33.62 -17.00
N VAL A 322 44.01 33.76 -17.31
CA VAL A 322 44.70 35.07 -17.30
C VAL A 322 44.85 35.50 -18.75
N GLN A 323 44.01 36.43 -19.17
CA GLN A 323 44.18 37.07 -20.47
C GLN A 323 45.31 38.09 -20.38
N SER A 324 46.40 37.87 -21.14
CA SER A 324 47.39 38.90 -21.41
C SER A 324 46.74 39.98 -22.27
N VAL A 325 46.74 41.22 -21.78
CA VAL A 325 46.37 42.37 -22.60
C VAL A 325 47.53 42.63 -23.55
N GLU A 326 47.36 42.37 -24.85
CA GLU A 326 48.29 42.87 -25.85
C GLU A 326 48.22 44.40 -25.86
N GLY A 327 49.30 45.05 -25.42
CA GLY A 327 49.45 46.50 -25.50
C GLY A 327 49.85 47.15 -24.19
N THR A 328 51.07 46.90 -23.72
CA THR A 328 51.88 47.90 -23.01
C THR A 328 53.35 47.54 -23.17
N THR A 329 53.85 47.69 -24.41
CA THR A 329 55.24 48.13 -24.60
C THR A 329 55.33 49.57 -24.07
N GLY A 330 55.43 49.70 -22.75
CA GLY A 330 55.93 50.90 -22.11
C GLY A 330 57.41 50.67 -21.86
N ASP A 331 58.24 51.28 -22.69
CA ASP A 331 59.68 51.32 -22.52
C ASP A 331 60.03 51.77 -21.09
N TYR A 332 60.80 50.95 -20.38
CA TYR A 332 61.60 51.44 -19.27
C TYR A 332 63.00 51.77 -19.82
N VAL A 333 63.27 53.08 -19.82
CA VAL A 333 64.52 53.83 -20.09
C VAL A 333 64.80 54.20 -21.54
#